data_AF-A0A2H3B1Z9-F1
#
_entry.id   AF-A0A2H3B1Z9-F1
#
_cell.length_a   1.000
_cell.length_b   1.000
_cell.length_c   1.000
_cell.angle_alpha   90.00
_cell.angle_beta   90.00
_cell.angle_gamma   90.00
#
_symmetry.space_group_name_H-M   'P 1'
#
loop_
_entity.id
_entity.type
_entity.pdbx_description
1 polymer ?
#
loop_
_entity_poly.entity_id
_entity_poly.type
_entity_poly.pdbx_seq_one_letter_code
_entity_poly.pdbx_strand_id
1 'polypeptide(L)'
;MAGTGKTSLAKSVARIASDRKVLGGSFFCSKHSADRKDVRRIIPSIAFHLAAVNEEYCRQVLKVIRKWKLGFVRMPPSEQWEKLIVEPLQASGTGSSSPVLIIVDGLDECDNLDKDVWFPLWNQILKSLSDLPRVKVLVTSRPNDLTCVHSPLRNVSVLDLHTLHCESDIQLFVRRRLSNLGGSHPPQWPSDEHVSWIAKESDHLFVYAAEICRYVESPGSPEQQLRKLLDNGTGLLVGMVRFYGRILTSALRFLNDEKVEECQAILGVLMLQKDPTLSLNDLSILFEHDVSHVRGLLAGFHSVLIIPVSDYEPINVFHPSFITFIASHNPWKGVCDVDGCERSRCSDHPLLRFPQFYLDPKQYHLKITMTLLRFMIPNLSSQGDDHHITSRTRRPCHRPGGPLEYACTHWADHLQLSSSDEQQEVRALADMLARFLKERGKDWLDVISTYELLPQSRHVIEKADTWRRSHSSTLSSSMDEYIKQQLNILRSSIISSGLPGVVPDEHNPRPVQSPATHPDTASRENPSVRLEEWPCWLRPPSPPCVQMPEPDFQAVPGPWLSSDSSATLEESMPGISREG
;
A
#
# COMPACT_ATOMS: atom_id res chain seq x y z
N MET A 1 3.62 5.91 4.13
CA MET A 1 3.47 4.58 3.49
C MET A 1 4.16 4.58 2.12
N ALA A 2 3.70 3.79 1.15
CA ALA A 2 3.84 4.15 -0.27
C ALA A 2 3.01 5.41 -0.59
N GLY A 3 3.25 6.07 -1.73
CA GLY A 3 2.45 7.21 -2.21
C GLY A 3 2.61 8.54 -1.46
N THR A 4 2.94 8.54 -0.16
CA THR A 4 3.10 9.72 0.72
C THR A 4 4.40 10.51 0.49
N GLY A 5 4.92 10.58 -0.74
CA GLY A 5 6.03 11.46 -1.11
C GLY A 5 7.45 11.16 -0.56
N LYS A 6 7.68 10.10 0.24
CA LYS A 6 9.01 9.81 0.87
C LYS A 6 10.20 9.97 -0.08
N THR A 7 10.15 9.30 -1.24
CA THR A 7 11.19 9.34 -2.28
C THR A 7 11.36 10.72 -2.91
N SER A 8 10.29 11.50 -3.02
CA SER A 8 10.34 12.89 -3.51
C SER A 8 11.05 13.81 -2.50
N LEU A 9 10.81 13.60 -1.21
CA LEU A 9 11.53 14.29 -0.13
C LEU A 9 13.00 13.86 -0.10
N ALA A 10 13.31 12.57 -0.15
CA ALA A 10 14.69 12.08 -0.18
C ALA A 10 15.47 12.59 -1.40
N LYS A 11 14.85 12.67 -2.58
CA LYS A 11 15.46 13.28 -3.79
C LYS A 11 15.66 14.79 -3.64
N SER A 12 14.69 15.51 -3.07
CA SER A 12 14.82 16.95 -2.79
C SER A 12 15.95 17.23 -1.78
N VAL A 13 16.04 16.45 -0.70
CA VAL A 13 17.12 16.54 0.29
C VAL A 13 18.47 16.15 -0.33
N ALA A 14 18.53 15.11 -1.17
CA ALA A 14 19.74 14.73 -1.89
C ALA A 14 20.24 15.86 -2.80
N ARG A 15 19.33 16.49 -3.56
CA ARG A 15 19.66 17.67 -4.37
C ARG A 15 20.19 18.82 -3.51
N ILE A 16 19.45 19.25 -2.48
CA ILE A 16 19.87 20.37 -1.60
C ILE A 16 21.22 20.07 -0.92
N ALA A 17 21.48 18.82 -0.54
CA ALA A 17 22.75 18.40 0.03
C ALA A 17 23.89 18.33 -1.01
N SER A 18 23.58 17.98 -2.27
CA SER A 18 24.53 18.00 -3.39
C SER A 18 24.90 19.44 -3.78
N ASP A 19 23.90 20.32 -3.91
CA ASP A 19 24.09 21.75 -4.22
C ASP A 19 25.00 22.41 -3.16
N ARG A 20 24.79 22.06 -1.88
CA ARG A 20 25.61 22.47 -0.73
C ARG A 20 26.92 21.67 -0.55
N LYS A 21 27.19 20.68 -1.41
CA LYS A 21 28.30 19.71 -1.34
C LYS A 21 28.55 19.12 0.06
N VAL A 22 27.46 18.79 0.75
CA VAL A 22 27.43 18.01 2.01
C VAL A 22 26.85 16.59 1.80
N LEU A 23 26.37 16.25 0.61
CA LEU A 23 25.96 14.90 0.26
C LEU A 23 27.20 13.99 0.15
N GLY A 24 27.39 13.11 1.12
CA GLY A 24 28.40 12.06 1.07
C GLY A 24 28.02 10.90 0.15
N GLY A 25 26.72 10.60 0.04
CA GLY A 25 26.23 9.61 -0.91
C GLY A 25 24.74 9.29 -0.74
N SER A 26 24.14 8.75 -1.79
CA SER A 26 22.75 8.31 -1.79
C SER A 26 22.57 6.94 -2.44
N PHE A 27 21.69 6.11 -1.88
CA PHE A 27 21.19 4.89 -2.50
C PHE A 27 19.65 4.94 -2.54
N PHE A 28 19.08 4.67 -3.70
CA PHE A 28 17.63 4.66 -3.93
C PHE A 28 17.22 3.22 -4.26
N CYS A 29 16.76 2.49 -3.25
CA CYS A 29 16.34 1.10 -3.39
C CYS A 29 15.20 0.97 -4.41
N SER A 30 15.04 -0.20 -5.05
CA SER A 30 13.81 -0.49 -5.78
C SER A 30 13.62 -1.96 -6.13
N LYS A 31 12.42 -2.52 -5.88
CA LYS A 31 12.05 -3.91 -6.21
C LYS A 31 12.10 -4.20 -7.72
N HIS A 32 12.02 -3.14 -8.54
CA HIS A 32 12.03 -3.22 -10.00
C HIS A 32 13.45 -3.27 -10.61
N SER A 33 14.52 -3.27 -9.81
CA SER A 33 15.90 -3.16 -10.28
C SER A 33 16.79 -4.15 -9.54
N ALA A 34 17.31 -5.15 -10.26
CA ALA A 34 18.04 -6.29 -9.67
C ALA A 34 19.21 -5.89 -8.76
N ASP A 35 19.86 -4.76 -9.06
CA ASP A 35 20.98 -4.25 -8.28
C ASP A 35 20.57 -3.32 -7.13
N ARG A 36 19.37 -2.72 -7.19
CA ARG A 36 18.85 -1.78 -6.19
C ARG A 36 17.86 -2.41 -5.21
N LYS A 37 17.52 -3.68 -5.40
CA LYS A 37 16.83 -4.50 -4.40
C LYS A 37 17.79 -5.27 -3.48
N ASP A 38 19.08 -5.33 -3.78
CA ASP A 38 20.07 -6.04 -2.95
C ASP A 38 20.67 -5.13 -1.86
N VAL A 39 20.24 -5.34 -0.61
CA VAL A 39 20.71 -4.60 0.58
C VAL A 39 22.23 -4.58 0.73
N ARG A 40 22.93 -5.62 0.23
CA ARG A 40 24.40 -5.74 0.31
C ARG A 40 25.13 -4.77 -0.61
N ARG A 41 24.42 -4.09 -1.52
CA ARG A 41 24.99 -3.06 -2.41
C ARG A 41 24.88 -1.63 -1.88
N ILE A 42 24.15 -1.41 -0.79
CA ILE A 42 24.01 -0.09 -0.16
C ILE A 42 25.40 0.42 0.25
N ILE A 43 26.11 -0.30 1.12
CA ILE A 43 27.38 0.16 1.70
C ILE A 43 28.48 0.36 0.64
N PRO A 44 28.72 -0.57 -0.31
CA PRO A 44 29.68 -0.34 -1.39
C PRO A 44 29.36 0.89 -2.24
N SER A 45 28.08 1.16 -2.51
CA SER A 45 27.65 2.32 -3.30
C SER A 45 27.83 3.63 -2.53
N ILE A 46 27.52 3.67 -1.24
CA ILE A 46 27.79 4.85 -0.40
C ILE A 46 29.30 5.09 -0.27
N ALA A 47 30.12 4.04 -0.14
CA ALA A 47 31.58 4.16 -0.12
C ALA A 47 32.14 4.72 -1.44
N PHE A 48 31.61 4.30 -2.59
CA PHE A 48 31.95 4.86 -3.89
C PHE A 48 31.59 6.35 -4.00
N HIS A 49 30.38 6.74 -3.56
CA HIS A 49 29.97 8.14 -3.57
C HIS A 49 30.81 9.02 -2.63
N LEU A 50 31.15 8.53 -1.43
CA LEU A 50 32.02 9.24 -0.49
C LEU A 50 33.42 9.47 -1.10
N ALA A 51 33.95 8.48 -1.81
CA ALA A 51 35.22 8.59 -2.53
C ALA A 51 35.17 9.59 -3.70
N ALA A 52 33.99 9.86 -4.26
CA ALA A 52 33.79 10.85 -5.33
C ALA A 52 33.89 12.30 -4.83
N VAL A 53 33.44 12.55 -3.60
CA VAL A 53 33.31 13.90 -3.03
C VAL A 53 34.36 14.25 -1.98
N ASN A 54 35.10 13.25 -1.46
CA ASN A 54 36.12 13.44 -0.42
C ASN A 54 37.39 12.64 -0.77
N GLU A 55 38.40 13.34 -1.28
CA GLU A 55 39.69 12.78 -1.69
C GLU A 55 40.45 12.15 -0.52
N GLU A 56 40.38 12.74 0.68
CA GLU A 56 41.05 12.21 1.86
C GLU A 56 40.43 10.87 2.27
N TYR A 57 39.10 10.82 2.39
CA TYR A 57 38.37 9.56 2.59
C TYR A 57 38.69 8.54 1.48
N CYS A 58 38.73 8.96 0.21
CA CYS A 58 39.10 8.10 -0.92
C CYS A 58 40.47 7.43 -0.68
N ARG A 59 41.47 8.21 -0.28
CA ARG A 59 42.83 7.72 0.02
C ARG A 59 42.88 6.78 1.23
N GLN A 60 41.98 6.95 2.21
CA GLN A 60 41.88 6.03 3.36
C GLN A 60 41.14 4.73 2.99
N VAL A 61 39.98 4.80 2.32
CA VAL A 61 39.21 3.60 1.94
C VAL A 61 39.96 2.75 0.91
N LEU A 62 40.76 3.35 0.02
CA LEU A 62 41.63 2.60 -0.89
C LEU A 62 42.71 1.78 -0.16
N LYS A 63 43.21 2.23 1.01
CA LYS A 63 44.11 1.40 1.85
C LYS A 63 43.38 0.17 2.39
N VAL A 64 42.15 0.36 2.86
CA VAL A 64 41.29 -0.71 3.37
C VAL A 64 40.93 -1.71 2.25
N ILE A 65 40.53 -1.23 1.07
CA ILE A 65 40.25 -2.06 -0.11
C ILE A 65 41.50 -2.87 -0.52
N ARG A 66 42.68 -2.24 -0.59
CA ARG A 66 43.95 -2.92 -0.94
C ARG A 66 44.34 -4.01 0.08
N LYS A 67 44.04 -3.82 1.37
CA LYS A 67 44.30 -4.80 2.45
C LYS A 67 43.42 -6.05 2.36
N TRP A 68 42.12 -5.90 2.12
CA TRP A 68 41.15 -7.00 2.21
C TRP A 68 40.69 -7.59 0.87
N LYS A 69 40.98 -6.92 -0.26
CA LYS A 69 40.66 -7.38 -1.62
C LYS A 69 39.17 -7.79 -1.75
N LEU A 70 38.87 -9.00 -2.23
CA LEU A 70 37.52 -9.52 -2.42
C LEU A 70 36.77 -9.87 -1.11
N GLY A 71 37.40 -9.73 0.06
CA GLY A 71 36.79 -10.10 1.35
C GLY A 71 35.43 -9.45 1.61
N PHE A 72 35.25 -8.19 1.20
CA PHE A 72 34.00 -7.45 1.38
C PHE A 72 32.78 -8.10 0.72
N VAL A 73 32.97 -8.85 -0.37
CA VAL A 73 31.87 -9.52 -1.11
C VAL A 73 31.20 -10.61 -0.25
N ARG A 74 31.89 -11.13 0.77
CA ARG A 74 31.36 -12.10 1.74
C ARG A 74 31.16 -11.51 3.15
N MET A 75 31.48 -10.24 3.35
CA MET A 75 31.41 -9.55 4.63
C MET A 75 29.97 -9.08 4.91
N PRO A 76 29.42 -9.27 6.13
CA PRO A 76 28.12 -8.74 6.52
C PRO A 76 28.03 -7.22 6.32
N PRO A 77 26.88 -6.64 5.94
CA PRO A 77 26.76 -5.19 5.73
C PRO A 77 27.12 -4.34 6.96
N SER A 78 26.93 -4.85 8.18
CA SER A 78 27.37 -4.22 9.43
C SER A 78 28.89 -4.08 9.52
N GLU A 79 29.65 -5.12 9.18
CA GLU A 79 31.11 -5.08 9.09
C GLU A 79 31.58 -4.23 7.90
N GLN A 80 30.89 -4.29 6.76
CA GLN A 80 31.17 -3.41 5.63
C GLN A 80 31.03 -1.93 6.02
N TRP A 81 30.00 -1.57 6.80
CA TRP A 81 29.82 -0.19 7.29
C TRP A 81 31.01 0.25 8.13
N GLU A 82 31.47 -0.59 9.07
CA GLU A 82 32.62 -0.25 9.90
C GLU A 82 33.91 -0.10 9.06
N LYS A 83 34.20 -1.04 8.15
CA LYS A 83 35.45 -1.04 7.36
C LYS A 83 35.45 -0.03 6.22
N LEU A 84 34.32 0.20 5.56
CA LEU A 84 34.26 1.06 4.37
C LEU A 84 33.79 2.49 4.69
N ILE A 85 33.02 2.70 5.77
CA ILE A 85 32.48 4.02 6.11
C ILE A 85 33.17 4.58 7.37
N VAL A 86 33.17 3.84 8.48
CA VAL A 86 33.61 4.36 9.78
C VAL A 86 35.12 4.52 9.88
N GLU A 87 35.89 3.44 9.71
CA GLU A 87 37.36 3.47 9.78
C GLU A 87 37.97 4.52 8.82
N PRO A 88 37.53 4.65 7.54
CA PRO A 88 38.12 5.63 6.63
C PRO A 88 37.68 7.08 6.92
N LEU A 89 36.46 7.32 7.44
CA LEU A 89 36.04 8.66 7.84
C LEU A 89 36.79 9.11 9.11
N GLN A 90 36.97 8.24 10.11
CA GLN A 90 37.81 8.55 11.27
C GLN A 90 39.26 8.80 10.86
N ALA A 91 39.84 7.95 10.01
CA ALA A 91 41.20 8.09 9.50
C ALA A 91 41.39 9.30 8.55
N SER A 92 40.30 9.86 8.00
CA SER A 92 40.36 11.09 7.17
C SER A 92 40.61 12.36 7.99
N GLY A 93 40.47 12.29 9.31
CA GLY A 93 40.79 13.38 10.22
C GLY A 93 39.79 14.54 10.18
N THR A 94 39.92 15.46 11.13
CA THR A 94 38.96 16.56 11.35
C THR A 94 39.12 17.74 10.37
N GLY A 95 39.96 17.62 9.33
CA GLY A 95 40.33 18.71 8.41
C GLY A 95 39.17 19.26 7.57
N SER A 96 38.27 18.41 7.08
CA SER A 96 37.02 18.88 6.47
C SER A 96 35.99 19.17 7.56
N SER A 97 35.75 20.47 7.82
CA SER A 97 34.76 20.95 8.79
C SER A 97 33.30 20.69 8.37
N SER A 98 33.07 20.30 7.10
CA SER A 98 31.73 20.13 6.53
C SER A 98 31.03 18.87 7.08
N PRO A 99 29.70 18.93 7.29
CA PRO A 99 28.92 17.74 7.61
C PRO A 99 28.78 16.82 6.39
N VAL A 100 28.50 15.54 6.64
CA VAL A 100 28.36 14.50 5.62
C VAL A 100 27.01 13.83 5.75
N LEU A 101 26.14 14.00 4.75
CA LEU A 101 24.83 13.36 4.69
C LEU A 101 24.87 12.10 3.83
N ILE A 102 24.45 10.98 4.40
CA ILE A 102 24.20 9.71 3.70
C ILE A 102 22.68 9.52 3.60
N ILE A 103 22.18 9.10 2.43
CA ILE A 103 20.75 8.90 2.18
C ILE A 103 20.49 7.47 1.71
N VAL A 104 19.53 6.77 2.33
CA VAL A 104 19.03 5.46 1.89
C VAL A 104 17.51 5.56 1.76
N ASP A 105 17.02 5.68 0.54
CA ASP A 105 15.59 5.87 0.27
C ASP A 105 14.89 4.57 -0.13
N GLY A 106 13.66 4.39 0.37
CA GLY A 106 12.80 3.28 0.02
C GLY A 106 13.34 1.94 0.49
N LEU A 107 13.92 1.85 1.68
CA LEU A 107 14.53 0.62 2.19
C LEU A 107 13.56 -0.58 2.10
N ASP A 108 12.27 -0.34 2.33
CA ASP A 108 11.13 -1.25 2.11
C ASP A 108 11.03 -1.88 0.69
N GLU A 109 11.84 -1.38 -0.26
CA GLU A 109 12.02 -1.90 -1.61
C GLU A 109 13.28 -2.79 -1.82
N CYS A 110 13.98 -3.18 -0.76
CA CYS A 110 14.94 -4.28 -0.82
C CYS A 110 14.24 -5.66 -0.79
N ASP A 111 14.83 -6.62 -1.49
CA ASP A 111 14.63 -8.04 -1.24
C ASP A 111 15.39 -8.42 0.04
N ASN A 112 14.90 -9.43 0.75
CA ASN A 112 15.58 -10.04 1.91
C ASN A 112 16.07 -8.99 2.93
N LEU A 113 15.15 -8.13 3.38
CA LEU A 113 15.26 -7.40 4.65
C LEU A 113 15.13 -8.36 5.84
N ASP A 114 15.92 -9.43 5.83
CA ASP A 114 16.02 -10.34 6.97
C ASP A 114 16.48 -9.53 8.19
N LYS A 115 15.81 -9.76 9.31
CA LYS A 115 16.14 -9.11 10.58
C LYS A 115 17.62 -9.33 10.91
N ASP A 116 18.13 -10.52 10.60
CA ASP A 116 19.54 -10.93 10.78
C ASP A 116 20.56 -10.15 9.91
N VAL A 117 20.11 -9.43 8.88
CA VAL A 117 20.97 -8.58 8.02
C VAL A 117 20.77 -7.10 8.33
N TRP A 118 19.52 -6.63 8.39
CA TRP A 118 19.23 -5.20 8.60
C TRP A 118 19.42 -4.77 10.06
N PHE A 119 19.01 -5.56 11.06
CA PHE A 119 19.11 -5.16 12.47
C PHE A 119 20.58 -5.01 12.94
N PRO A 120 21.53 -5.91 12.61
CA PRO A 120 22.94 -5.69 12.92
C PRO A 120 23.53 -4.46 12.21
N LEU A 121 23.17 -4.21 10.95
CA LEU A 121 23.61 -3.01 10.22
C LEU A 121 23.08 -1.74 10.89
N TRP A 122 21.79 -1.67 11.20
CA TRP A 122 21.17 -0.52 11.83
C TRP A 122 21.79 -0.24 13.22
N ASN A 123 21.96 -1.27 14.05
CA ASN A 123 22.60 -1.12 15.35
C ASN A 123 24.06 -0.64 15.25
N GLN A 124 24.81 -1.07 14.22
CA GLN A 124 26.17 -0.59 13.97
C GLN A 124 26.18 0.87 13.46
N ILE A 125 25.25 1.26 12.59
CA ILE A 125 25.07 2.67 12.17
C ILE A 125 24.82 3.56 13.40
N LEU A 126 23.85 3.19 14.25
CA LEU A 126 23.49 3.92 15.47
C LEU A 126 24.67 4.09 16.43
N LYS A 127 25.43 3.01 16.64
CA LYS A 127 26.62 3.01 17.48
C LYS A 127 27.68 3.97 16.92
N SER A 128 28.17 3.71 15.70
CA SER A 128 29.29 4.46 15.13
C SER A 128 28.95 5.92 14.78
N LEU A 129 27.66 6.29 14.67
CA LEU A 129 27.24 7.69 14.57
C LEU A 129 27.55 8.54 15.80
N SER A 130 27.73 7.93 16.98
CA SER A 130 28.19 8.63 18.18
C SER A 130 29.66 9.07 18.04
N ASP A 131 30.47 8.25 17.38
CA ASP A 131 31.89 8.51 17.09
C ASP A 131 32.09 9.33 15.80
N LEU A 132 31.01 9.64 15.07
CA LEU A 132 31.00 10.37 13.80
C LEU A 132 30.02 11.57 13.85
N PRO A 133 30.22 12.57 14.74
CA PRO A 133 29.25 13.64 14.99
C PRO A 133 28.91 14.52 13.77
N ARG A 134 29.81 14.55 12.75
CA ARG A 134 29.61 15.26 11.47
C ARG A 134 28.79 14.46 10.45
N VAL A 135 28.62 13.15 10.64
CA VAL A 135 27.82 12.30 9.75
C VAL A 135 26.35 12.37 10.18
N LYS A 136 25.46 12.41 9.18
CA LYS A 136 24.02 12.23 9.35
C LYS A 136 23.56 11.17 8.35
N VAL A 137 22.61 10.34 8.76
CA VAL A 137 21.99 9.33 7.90
C VAL A 137 20.49 9.60 7.84
N LEU A 138 19.97 9.80 6.64
CA LEU A 138 18.54 9.84 6.36
C LEU A 138 18.14 8.48 5.76
N VAL A 139 17.27 7.74 6.43
CA VAL A 139 16.64 6.54 5.88
C VAL A 139 15.15 6.80 5.67
N THR A 140 14.60 6.38 4.53
CA THR A 140 13.15 6.28 4.35
C THR A 140 12.74 4.82 4.19
N SER A 141 11.65 4.44 4.84
CA SER A 141 11.06 3.09 4.75
C SER A 141 9.57 3.14 5.12
N ARG A 142 8.90 2.00 5.22
CA ARG A 142 7.57 1.89 5.88
C ARG A 142 7.76 1.67 7.39
N PRO A 143 6.75 1.96 8.24
CA PRO A 143 6.87 1.81 9.69
C PRO A 143 7.30 0.39 10.11
N ASN A 144 6.73 -0.60 9.43
CA ASN A 144 6.88 -2.02 9.76
C ASN A 144 8.35 -2.48 9.61
N ASP A 145 9.02 -2.06 8.54
CA ASP A 145 10.43 -2.40 8.27
C ASP A 145 11.43 -1.67 9.20
N LEU A 146 10.94 -0.80 10.09
CA LEU A 146 11.71 0.02 11.03
C LEU A 146 11.29 -0.19 12.50
N THR A 147 10.66 -1.30 12.85
CA THR A 147 10.18 -1.54 14.23
C THR A 147 11.29 -1.52 15.30
N CYS A 148 12.55 -1.77 14.94
CA CYS A 148 13.71 -1.59 15.83
C CYS A 148 13.99 -0.12 16.23
N VAL A 149 13.50 0.85 15.46
CA VAL A 149 13.71 2.29 15.66
C VAL A 149 12.79 2.88 16.75
N HIS A 150 11.78 2.13 17.22
CA HIS A 150 10.86 2.61 18.27
C HIS A 150 11.46 2.64 19.68
N SER A 151 12.70 2.18 19.88
CA SER A 151 13.43 2.46 21.11
C SER A 151 13.90 3.93 21.12
N PRO A 152 13.72 4.69 22.22
CA PRO A 152 14.08 6.12 22.28
C PRO A 152 15.60 6.31 22.38
N LEU A 153 16.26 6.10 21.25
CA LEU A 153 17.71 6.17 21.08
C LEU A 153 18.17 7.63 20.98
N ARG A 154 19.22 7.97 21.74
CA ARG A 154 19.88 9.26 21.60
C ARG A 154 20.38 9.42 20.15
N ASN A 155 20.20 10.61 19.59
CA ASN A 155 20.58 11.00 18.23
C ASN A 155 19.71 10.44 17.09
N VAL A 156 18.57 9.78 17.37
CA VAL A 156 17.59 9.37 16.36
C VAL A 156 16.37 10.31 16.38
N SER A 157 15.87 10.67 15.20
CA SER A 157 14.59 11.37 15.03
C SER A 157 13.77 10.64 13.98
N VAL A 158 12.58 10.16 14.37
CA VAL A 158 11.62 9.54 13.45
C VAL A 158 10.58 10.58 13.05
N LEU A 159 10.40 10.77 11.74
CA LEU A 159 9.34 11.60 11.19
C LEU A 159 8.36 10.70 10.44
N ASP A 160 7.21 10.42 11.04
CA ASP A 160 6.12 9.78 10.31
C ASP A 160 5.38 10.84 9.48
N LEU A 161 5.39 10.69 8.15
CA LEU A 161 4.69 11.60 7.25
C LEU A 161 3.15 11.45 7.34
N HIS A 162 2.64 10.41 8.00
CA HIS A 162 1.20 10.24 8.22
C HIS A 162 0.61 11.19 9.27
N THR A 163 1.40 11.61 10.26
CA THR A 163 0.93 12.55 11.29
C THR A 163 1.01 14.02 10.83
N LEU A 164 1.49 14.26 9.60
CA LEU A 164 1.63 15.58 9.00
C LEU A 164 0.42 15.94 8.14
N HIS A 165 -0.11 17.14 8.35
CA HIS A 165 -1.18 17.71 7.53
C HIS A 165 -0.57 18.25 6.22
N CYS A 166 -0.36 17.35 5.25
CA CYS A 166 0.26 17.66 3.95
C CYS A 166 -0.73 18.17 2.87
N GLU A 167 -1.99 18.46 3.22
CA GLU A 167 -2.99 18.96 2.26
C GLU A 167 -2.47 20.19 1.50
N SER A 168 -1.91 21.19 2.21
CA SER A 168 -1.32 22.39 1.61
C SER A 168 -0.17 22.11 0.63
N ASP A 169 0.62 21.07 0.88
CA ASP A 169 1.69 20.64 -0.03
C ASP A 169 1.12 19.94 -1.27
N ILE A 170 0.02 19.19 -1.13
CA ILE A 170 -0.73 18.60 -2.25
C ILE A 170 -1.40 19.71 -3.07
N GLN A 171 -2.04 20.70 -2.44
CA GLN A 171 -2.59 21.89 -3.10
C GLN A 171 -1.49 22.63 -3.90
N LEU A 172 -0.31 22.84 -3.31
CA LEU A 172 0.84 23.46 -3.98
C LEU A 172 1.35 22.62 -5.17
N PHE A 173 1.41 21.29 -5.02
CA PHE A 173 1.77 20.36 -6.08
C PHE A 173 0.78 20.40 -7.24
N VAL A 174 -0.52 20.27 -6.97
CA VAL A 174 -1.61 20.30 -7.95
C VAL A 174 -1.61 21.63 -8.71
N ARG A 175 -1.56 22.76 -7.98
CA ARG A 175 -1.51 24.10 -8.59
C ARG A 175 -0.33 24.25 -9.53
N ARG A 176 0.90 23.95 -9.08
CA ARG A 176 2.10 24.00 -9.93
C ARG A 176 2.02 23.08 -11.14
N ARG A 177 1.40 21.91 -10.99
CA ARG A 177 1.29 20.92 -12.07
C ARG A 177 0.29 21.34 -13.15
N LEU A 178 -0.86 21.91 -12.76
CA LEU A 178 -1.92 22.34 -13.69
C LEU A 178 -1.72 23.76 -14.25
N SER A 179 -1.07 24.69 -13.52
CA SER A 179 -0.71 26.01 -14.04
C SER A 179 0.38 25.98 -15.11
N ASN A 180 1.14 24.88 -15.20
CA ASN A 180 2.19 24.68 -16.21
C ASN A 180 1.65 24.09 -17.54
N LEU A 181 0.33 23.93 -17.68
CA LEU A 181 -0.29 23.48 -18.93
C LEU A 181 -0.28 24.62 -19.96
N GLY A 182 0.03 24.26 -21.22
CA GLY A 182 0.03 25.20 -22.33
C GLY A 182 -1.35 25.33 -22.95
N GLY A 183 -1.93 26.53 -22.91
CA GLY A 183 -3.24 26.82 -23.50
C GLY A 183 -3.77 28.20 -23.14
N SER A 184 -4.88 28.59 -23.78
CA SER A 184 -5.62 29.82 -23.43
C SER A 184 -6.63 29.52 -22.32
N HIS A 185 -6.13 29.25 -21.12
CA HIS A 185 -6.94 28.89 -19.95
C HIS A 185 -7.69 30.10 -19.35
N PRO A 186 -8.75 29.88 -18.54
CA PRO A 186 -9.41 30.96 -17.80
C PRO A 186 -8.44 31.72 -16.88
N PRO A 187 -8.68 33.01 -16.56
CA PRO A 187 -7.76 33.84 -15.76
C PRO A 187 -7.43 33.32 -14.35
N GLN A 188 -8.24 32.39 -13.85
CA GLN A 188 -8.15 31.77 -12.53
C GLN A 188 -7.87 30.25 -12.64
N TRP A 189 -6.96 29.85 -13.53
CA TRP A 189 -6.62 28.44 -13.79
C TRP A 189 -5.35 27.95 -13.06
N PRO A 190 -5.40 26.78 -12.37
CA PRO A 190 -6.60 26.12 -11.88
C PRO A 190 -7.24 26.94 -10.74
N SER A 191 -8.54 26.81 -10.51
CA SER A 191 -9.22 27.55 -9.45
C SER A 191 -8.85 26.99 -8.07
N ASP A 192 -8.89 27.84 -7.04
CA ASP A 192 -8.61 27.44 -5.65
C ASP A 192 -9.54 26.32 -5.17
N GLU A 193 -10.81 26.36 -5.61
CA GLU A 193 -11.83 25.34 -5.37
C GLU A 193 -11.43 23.98 -5.95
N HIS A 194 -11.00 23.93 -7.23
CA HIS A 194 -10.56 22.68 -7.84
C HIS A 194 -9.27 22.15 -7.18
N VAL A 195 -8.34 23.03 -6.83
CA VAL A 195 -7.07 22.66 -6.16
C VAL A 195 -7.34 22.10 -4.77
N SER A 196 -8.24 22.71 -3.99
CA SER A 196 -8.66 22.23 -2.67
C SER A 196 -9.40 20.89 -2.77
N TRP A 197 -10.32 20.75 -3.72
CA TRP A 197 -11.04 19.49 -3.95
C TRP A 197 -10.08 18.33 -4.29
N ILE A 198 -9.16 18.52 -5.25
CA ILE A 198 -8.18 17.47 -5.59
C ILE A 198 -7.31 17.11 -4.36
N ALA A 199 -6.89 18.11 -3.56
CA ALA A 199 -6.07 17.84 -2.38
C ALA A 199 -6.81 17.06 -1.29
N LYS A 200 -8.09 17.39 -1.06
CA LYS A 200 -8.98 16.70 -0.12
C LYS A 200 -9.29 15.26 -0.56
N GLU A 201 -9.68 15.06 -1.81
CA GLU A 201 -9.94 13.72 -2.38
C GLU A 201 -8.66 12.85 -2.46
N SER A 202 -7.48 13.45 -2.30
CA SER A 202 -6.20 12.72 -2.33
C SER A 202 -5.78 12.10 -1.00
N ASP A 203 -6.45 12.41 0.13
CA ASP A 203 -6.22 11.80 1.45
C ASP A 203 -4.73 11.49 1.77
N HIS A 204 -3.92 12.56 1.82
CA HIS A 204 -2.47 12.53 2.06
C HIS A 204 -1.60 11.81 0.98
N LEU A 205 -2.19 11.26 -0.09
CA LEU A 205 -1.50 10.56 -1.18
C LEU A 205 -1.16 11.46 -2.39
N PHE A 206 0.07 11.97 -2.43
CA PHE A 206 0.63 12.64 -3.62
C PHE A 206 0.54 11.79 -4.90
N VAL A 207 0.60 10.46 -4.80
CA VAL A 207 0.45 9.57 -5.96
C VAL A 207 -0.96 9.64 -6.57
N TYR A 208 -1.98 9.87 -5.75
CA TYR A 208 -3.37 9.99 -6.19
C TYR A 208 -3.61 11.35 -6.85
N ALA A 209 -3.18 12.44 -6.20
CA ALA A 209 -3.15 13.78 -6.79
C ALA A 209 -2.42 13.81 -8.14
N ALA A 210 -1.32 13.07 -8.27
CA ALA A 210 -0.55 12.94 -9.50
C ALA A 210 -1.24 12.10 -10.60
N GLU A 211 -2.19 11.22 -10.25
CA GLU A 211 -3.02 10.50 -11.24
C GLU A 211 -4.16 11.39 -11.73
N ILE A 212 -4.81 12.15 -10.84
CA ILE A 212 -5.82 13.15 -11.22
C ILE A 212 -5.21 14.22 -12.12
N CYS A 213 -4.04 14.79 -11.77
CA CYS A 213 -3.36 15.74 -12.64
C CYS A 213 -3.05 15.12 -14.01
N ARG A 214 -2.62 13.86 -14.06
CA ARG A 214 -2.35 13.15 -15.33
C ARG A 214 -3.61 12.87 -16.16
N TYR A 215 -4.79 12.79 -15.53
CA TYR A 215 -6.06 12.77 -16.26
C TYR A 215 -6.37 14.14 -16.88
N VAL A 216 -6.11 15.23 -16.17
CA VAL A 216 -6.27 16.63 -16.65
C VAL A 216 -5.16 17.06 -17.63
N GLU A 217 -4.06 16.31 -17.70
CA GLU A 217 -2.99 16.43 -18.72
C GLU A 217 -3.27 15.60 -20.00
N SER A 218 -4.32 14.78 -20.02
CA SER A 218 -4.58 13.86 -21.14
C SER A 218 -5.11 14.59 -22.38
N PRO A 219 -4.99 14.04 -23.61
CA PRO A 219 -5.40 14.75 -24.82
C PRO A 219 -6.85 15.25 -24.79
N GLY A 220 -7.04 16.56 -24.89
CA GLY A 220 -8.34 17.22 -24.80
C GLY A 220 -8.24 18.65 -24.26
N SER A 221 -9.35 19.18 -23.73
CA SER A 221 -9.35 20.41 -22.92
C SER A 221 -9.20 20.02 -21.43
N PRO A 222 -8.16 20.52 -20.74
CA PRO A 222 -8.00 20.34 -19.30
C PRO A 222 -9.21 20.84 -18.50
N GLU A 223 -9.84 21.94 -18.92
CA GLU A 223 -11.05 22.48 -18.30
C GLU A 223 -12.23 21.52 -18.40
N GLN A 224 -12.42 20.87 -19.55
CA GLN A 224 -13.48 19.87 -19.75
C GLN A 224 -13.21 18.59 -18.95
N GLN A 225 -11.95 18.16 -18.84
CA GLN A 225 -11.57 17.00 -18.01
C GLN A 225 -11.76 17.30 -16.52
N LEU A 226 -11.40 18.50 -16.06
CA LEU A 226 -11.59 18.95 -14.69
C LEU A 226 -13.08 19.15 -14.34
N ARG A 227 -13.91 19.59 -15.29
CA ARG A 227 -15.38 19.55 -15.14
C ARG A 227 -15.93 18.12 -15.08
N LYS A 228 -15.46 17.20 -15.92
CA LYS A 228 -15.85 15.76 -15.86
C LYS A 228 -15.43 15.06 -14.55
N LEU A 229 -14.37 15.54 -13.89
CA LEU A 229 -14.00 15.13 -12.53
C LEU A 229 -15.07 15.57 -11.50
N LEU A 230 -15.53 16.82 -11.58
CA LEU A 230 -16.39 17.47 -10.59
C LEU A 230 -17.89 17.20 -10.81
N ASP A 231 -18.40 17.47 -12.01
CA ASP A 231 -19.84 17.48 -12.33
C ASP A 231 -20.48 16.07 -12.26
N ASN A 232 -19.69 15.04 -12.58
CA ASN A 232 -20.17 13.66 -12.79
C ASN A 232 -19.48 12.61 -11.91
N GLY A 233 -18.38 12.94 -11.22
CA GLY A 233 -17.49 11.97 -10.57
C GLY A 233 -16.80 10.97 -11.52
N THR A 234 -17.10 10.98 -12.83
CA THR A 234 -16.57 10.00 -13.79
C THR A 234 -15.09 10.19 -14.07
N GLY A 235 -14.57 11.42 -14.02
CA GLY A 235 -13.13 11.65 -14.04
C GLY A 235 -12.43 11.15 -12.76
N LEU A 236 -13.10 11.21 -11.61
CA LEU A 236 -12.58 10.69 -10.33
C LEU A 236 -12.52 9.16 -10.37
N LEU A 237 -13.57 8.53 -10.90
CA LEU A 237 -13.59 7.11 -11.23
C LEU A 237 -12.44 6.74 -12.19
N VAL A 238 -12.22 7.45 -13.30
CA VAL A 238 -11.07 7.15 -14.21
C VAL A 238 -9.73 7.27 -13.47
N GLY A 239 -9.55 8.28 -12.61
CA GLY A 239 -8.36 8.42 -11.76
C GLY A 239 -8.16 7.25 -10.81
N MET A 240 -9.21 6.87 -10.07
CA MET A 240 -9.23 5.69 -9.18
C MET A 240 -8.94 4.40 -9.96
N VAL A 241 -9.60 4.18 -11.10
CA VAL A 241 -9.43 3.00 -11.97
C VAL A 241 -7.99 2.88 -12.47
N ARG A 242 -7.39 4.00 -12.90
CA ARG A 242 -6.01 4.03 -13.40
C ARG A 242 -4.98 3.83 -12.28
N PHE A 243 -5.26 4.34 -11.07
CA PHE A 243 -4.43 4.13 -9.89
C PHE A 243 -4.53 2.70 -9.34
N TYR A 244 -5.72 2.26 -8.95
CA TYR A 244 -5.94 0.94 -8.35
C TYR A 244 -5.73 -0.20 -9.35
N GLY A 245 -6.07 -0.01 -10.63
CA GLY A 245 -5.81 -1.03 -11.65
C GLY A 245 -4.32 -1.24 -11.95
N ARG A 246 -3.46 -0.22 -11.75
CA ARG A 246 -1.99 -0.41 -11.74
C ARG A 246 -1.54 -1.21 -10.53
N ILE A 247 -2.15 -1.00 -9.37
CA ILE A 247 -1.87 -1.75 -8.14
C ILE A 247 -2.28 -3.22 -8.32
N LEU A 248 -3.52 -3.50 -8.76
CA LEU A 248 -4.01 -4.84 -9.10
C LEU A 248 -3.12 -5.51 -10.15
N THR A 249 -2.77 -4.81 -11.25
CA THR A 249 -1.82 -5.32 -12.25
C THR A 249 -0.50 -5.74 -11.60
N SER A 250 0.11 -4.88 -10.78
CA SER A 250 1.43 -5.13 -10.18
C SER A 250 1.41 -6.24 -9.12
N ALA A 251 0.30 -6.38 -8.39
CA ALA A 251 0.07 -7.41 -7.39
C ALA A 251 -0.20 -8.79 -8.01
N LEU A 252 -1.15 -8.87 -8.95
CA LEU A 252 -1.71 -10.11 -9.45
C LEU A 252 -0.95 -10.72 -10.63
N ARG A 253 -0.07 -9.94 -11.30
CA ARG A 253 0.63 -10.35 -12.55
C ARG A 253 1.35 -11.71 -12.52
N PHE A 254 1.76 -12.19 -11.34
CA PHE A 254 2.50 -13.43 -11.12
C PHE A 254 1.68 -14.52 -10.41
N LEU A 255 0.39 -14.30 -10.15
CA LEU A 255 -0.51 -15.31 -9.59
C LEU A 255 -1.18 -16.11 -10.73
N ASN A 256 -1.50 -17.38 -10.46
CA ASN A 256 -2.46 -18.16 -11.23
C ASN A 256 -3.90 -17.87 -10.76
N ASP A 257 -4.90 -18.22 -11.56
CA ASP A 257 -6.30 -17.83 -11.31
C ASP A 257 -6.82 -18.32 -9.94
N GLU A 258 -6.47 -19.53 -9.54
CA GLU A 258 -6.69 -20.09 -8.19
C GLU A 258 -6.21 -19.14 -7.06
N LYS A 259 -4.97 -18.64 -7.14
CA LYS A 259 -4.43 -17.68 -6.16
C LYS A 259 -5.00 -16.27 -6.31
N VAL A 260 -5.55 -15.93 -7.47
CA VAL A 260 -6.34 -14.70 -7.64
C VAL A 260 -7.67 -14.86 -6.88
N GLU A 261 -8.34 -16.00 -6.97
CA GLU A 261 -9.59 -16.30 -6.22
C GLU A 261 -9.36 -16.37 -4.70
N GLU A 262 -8.29 -17.03 -4.23
CA GLU A 262 -7.87 -17.00 -2.81
C GLU A 262 -7.65 -15.55 -2.34
N CYS A 263 -6.90 -14.77 -3.12
CA CYS A 263 -6.60 -13.37 -2.80
C CYS A 263 -7.87 -12.50 -2.77
N GLN A 264 -8.81 -12.70 -3.71
CA GLN A 264 -10.12 -12.04 -3.71
C GLN A 264 -10.96 -12.42 -2.48
N ALA A 265 -10.94 -13.67 -2.05
CA ALA A 265 -11.71 -14.12 -0.88
C ALA A 265 -11.17 -13.47 0.42
N ILE A 266 -9.85 -13.46 0.60
CA ILE A 266 -9.17 -12.82 1.74
C ILE A 266 -9.41 -11.31 1.74
N LEU A 267 -9.31 -10.65 0.57
CA LEU A 267 -9.61 -9.22 0.44
C LEU A 267 -11.10 -8.92 0.66
N GLY A 268 -12.01 -9.78 0.21
CA GLY A 268 -13.45 -9.65 0.47
C GLY A 268 -13.76 -9.61 1.96
N VAL A 269 -13.15 -10.49 2.76
CA VAL A 269 -13.21 -10.44 4.24
C VAL A 269 -12.67 -9.10 4.75
N LEU A 270 -11.44 -8.71 4.37
CA LEU A 270 -10.78 -7.50 4.85
C LEU A 270 -11.53 -6.19 4.52
N MET A 271 -12.28 -6.16 3.42
CA MET A 271 -12.93 -4.96 2.89
C MET A 271 -14.39 -4.82 3.36
N LEU A 272 -15.01 -5.92 3.82
CA LEU A 272 -16.41 -5.96 4.29
C LEU A 272 -16.56 -6.30 5.78
N GLN A 273 -15.44 -6.46 6.51
CA GLN A 273 -15.45 -6.74 7.95
C GLN A 273 -16.17 -5.64 8.74
N LYS A 274 -16.91 -6.03 9.79
CA LYS A 274 -17.73 -5.09 10.58
C LYS A 274 -16.94 -4.29 11.60
N ASP A 275 -15.93 -4.91 12.19
CA ASP A 275 -14.93 -4.27 13.03
C ASP A 275 -13.54 -4.60 12.47
N PRO A 276 -12.65 -3.61 12.23
CA PRO A 276 -11.36 -3.82 11.54
C PRO A 276 -10.31 -4.42 12.49
N THR A 277 -10.54 -5.65 12.93
CA THR A 277 -9.76 -6.35 13.96
C THR A 277 -8.94 -7.52 13.42
N LEU A 278 -9.24 -8.03 12.22
CA LEU A 278 -8.62 -9.23 11.68
C LEU A 278 -7.13 -9.03 11.31
N SER A 279 -6.27 -9.85 11.89
CA SER A 279 -4.83 -9.91 11.61
C SER A 279 -4.50 -10.95 10.53
N LEU A 280 -3.23 -11.02 10.10
CA LEU A 280 -2.75 -12.05 9.16
C LEU A 280 -2.97 -13.47 9.69
N ASN A 281 -2.73 -13.68 10.98
CA ASN A 281 -2.95 -14.95 11.66
C ASN A 281 -4.43 -15.33 11.71
N ASP A 282 -5.32 -14.37 11.93
CA ASP A 282 -6.76 -14.65 11.99
C ASP A 282 -7.30 -15.04 10.61
N LEU A 283 -6.82 -14.38 9.55
CA LEU A 283 -7.12 -14.75 8.16
C LEU A 283 -6.54 -16.12 7.80
N SER A 284 -5.31 -16.44 8.20
CA SER A 284 -4.71 -17.74 7.90
C SER A 284 -5.48 -18.89 8.58
N ILE A 285 -6.01 -18.65 9.78
CA ILE A 285 -6.91 -19.57 10.49
C ILE A 285 -8.28 -19.68 9.80
N LEU A 286 -8.90 -18.55 9.39
CA LEU A 286 -10.21 -18.53 8.72
C LEU A 286 -10.22 -19.17 7.32
N PHE A 287 -9.07 -19.20 6.64
CA PHE A 287 -8.92 -19.76 5.29
C PHE A 287 -8.12 -21.07 5.25
N GLU A 288 -7.76 -21.66 6.41
CA GLU A 288 -7.00 -22.91 6.52
C GLU A 288 -5.68 -22.88 5.69
N HIS A 289 -4.93 -21.79 5.85
CA HIS A 289 -3.69 -21.51 5.11
C HIS A 289 -2.52 -21.17 6.04
N ASP A 290 -1.29 -21.31 5.54
CA ASP A 290 -0.10 -20.77 6.22
C ASP A 290 -0.12 -19.23 6.26
N VAL A 291 0.30 -18.66 7.39
CA VAL A 291 0.49 -17.20 7.56
C VAL A 291 1.40 -16.62 6.47
N SER A 292 2.44 -17.36 6.08
CA SER A 292 3.38 -16.99 5.01
C SER A 292 2.74 -16.96 3.62
N HIS A 293 1.78 -17.84 3.34
CA HIS A 293 1.00 -17.86 2.10
C HIS A 293 0.05 -16.66 2.03
N VAL A 294 -0.72 -16.41 3.09
CA VAL A 294 -1.60 -15.22 3.19
C VAL A 294 -0.81 -13.91 3.08
N ARG A 295 0.32 -13.80 3.80
CA ARG A 295 1.25 -12.67 3.71
C ARG A 295 1.83 -12.52 2.29
N GLY A 296 2.06 -13.63 1.58
CA GLY A 296 2.50 -13.66 0.19
C GLY A 296 1.46 -13.14 -0.81
N LEU A 297 0.20 -13.59 -0.69
CA LEU A 297 -0.92 -13.10 -1.53
C LEU A 297 -1.13 -11.59 -1.34
N LEU A 298 -1.08 -11.10 -0.10
CA LEU A 298 -1.32 -9.70 0.22
C LEU A 298 -0.09 -8.79 0.01
N ALA A 299 1.11 -9.33 -0.23
CA ALA A 299 2.34 -8.54 -0.43
C ALA A 299 2.29 -7.61 -1.66
N GLY A 300 1.44 -7.90 -2.64
CA GLY A 300 1.19 -6.98 -3.77
C GLY A 300 0.43 -5.71 -3.38
N PHE A 301 -0.31 -5.71 -2.27
CA PHE A 301 -1.32 -4.73 -1.92
C PHE A 301 -0.88 -3.67 -0.90
N HIS A 302 0.40 -3.61 -0.53
CA HIS A 302 0.93 -2.66 0.47
C HIS A 302 0.78 -1.15 0.13
N SER A 303 0.26 -0.80 -1.05
CA SER A 303 -0.15 0.57 -1.43
C SER A 303 -1.55 0.94 -0.94
N VAL A 304 -2.39 -0.06 -0.60
CA VAL A 304 -3.77 0.09 -0.10
C VAL A 304 -4.01 -0.64 1.24
N LEU A 305 -3.12 -1.56 1.63
CA LEU A 305 -3.14 -2.25 2.93
C LEU A 305 -1.94 -1.87 3.80
N ILE A 306 -2.20 -1.62 5.08
CA ILE A 306 -1.19 -1.69 6.15
C ILE A 306 -1.17 -3.12 6.66
N ILE A 307 -0.10 -3.85 6.35
CA ILE A 307 0.12 -5.24 6.78
C ILE A 307 1.25 -5.25 7.83
N PRO A 308 0.94 -5.41 9.13
CA PRO A 308 1.93 -5.25 10.22
C PRO A 308 3.11 -6.23 10.19
N VAL A 309 4.10 -5.99 11.07
CA VAL A 309 5.20 -6.94 11.31
C VAL A 309 4.74 -8.12 12.14
N SER A 310 3.94 -7.83 13.18
CA SER A 310 3.28 -8.86 13.97
C SER A 310 2.15 -9.46 13.13
N ASP A 311 2.18 -10.77 12.93
CA ASP A 311 1.06 -11.46 12.26
C ASP A 311 -0.23 -11.42 13.10
N TYR A 312 -0.15 -10.97 14.36
CA TYR A 312 -1.23 -10.81 15.34
C TYR A 312 -1.68 -9.35 15.53
N GLU A 313 -1.44 -8.46 14.57
CA GLU A 313 -1.94 -7.07 14.59
C GLU A 313 -2.92 -6.85 13.40
N PRO A 314 -3.99 -6.05 13.58
CA PRO A 314 -5.02 -5.89 12.55
C PRO A 314 -4.49 -5.32 11.23
N ILE A 315 -4.95 -5.89 10.12
CA ILE A 315 -4.66 -5.36 8.78
C ILE A 315 -5.63 -4.20 8.49
N ASN A 316 -5.07 -3.01 8.27
CA ASN A 316 -5.89 -1.82 8.03
C ASN A 316 -5.96 -1.50 6.53
N VAL A 317 -7.17 -1.27 6.02
CA VAL A 317 -7.39 -0.75 4.66
C VAL A 317 -7.18 0.76 4.69
N PHE A 318 -6.24 1.27 3.91
CA PHE A 318 -5.78 2.66 4.02
C PHE A 318 -6.69 3.67 3.33
N HIS A 319 -7.15 3.37 2.11
CA HIS A 319 -7.94 4.32 1.32
C HIS A 319 -9.40 3.82 1.23
N PRO A 320 -10.38 4.50 1.86
CA PRO A 320 -11.77 4.03 1.86
C PRO A 320 -12.35 3.79 0.47
N SER A 321 -11.99 4.63 -0.52
CA SER A 321 -12.47 4.44 -1.89
C SER A 321 -11.85 3.24 -2.63
N PHE A 322 -10.86 2.52 -2.05
CA PHE A 322 -10.46 1.21 -2.59
C PHE A 322 -11.57 0.19 -2.41
N ILE A 323 -12.28 0.22 -1.26
CA ILE A 323 -13.47 -0.60 -1.00
C ILE A 323 -14.57 -0.23 -2.01
N THR A 324 -14.84 1.07 -2.20
CA THR A 324 -15.82 1.56 -3.18
C THR A 324 -15.45 1.16 -4.61
N PHE A 325 -14.16 1.19 -4.96
CA PHE A 325 -13.65 0.84 -6.28
C PHE A 325 -13.86 -0.65 -6.59
N ILE A 326 -13.36 -1.56 -5.76
CA ILE A 326 -13.51 -3.01 -5.98
C ILE A 326 -14.97 -3.47 -5.87
N ALA A 327 -15.80 -2.74 -5.13
CA ALA A 327 -17.24 -2.97 -5.01
C ALA A 327 -18.09 -2.31 -6.13
N SER A 328 -17.49 -1.55 -7.05
CA SER A 328 -18.24 -0.92 -8.16
C SER A 328 -18.37 -1.87 -9.34
N HIS A 329 -19.59 -2.09 -9.83
CA HIS A 329 -19.87 -3.11 -10.84
C HIS A 329 -19.23 -2.79 -12.20
N ASN A 330 -18.16 -3.51 -12.52
CA ASN A 330 -17.29 -3.30 -13.67
C ASN A 330 -16.74 -1.85 -13.74
N PRO A 331 -15.74 -1.51 -12.89
CA PRO A 331 -15.17 -0.16 -12.81
C PRO A 331 -14.54 0.32 -14.13
N TRP A 332 -14.18 -0.63 -14.99
CA TRP A 332 -13.51 -0.45 -16.27
C TRP A 332 -14.49 0.02 -17.38
N LYS A 333 -15.80 -0.17 -17.18
CA LYS A 333 -16.85 0.09 -18.17
C LYS A 333 -17.06 1.59 -18.38
N GLY A 334 -16.50 2.11 -19.46
CA GLY A 334 -16.50 3.55 -19.80
C GLY A 334 -15.10 4.18 -19.82
N VAL A 335 -14.10 3.57 -19.18
CA VAL A 335 -12.73 4.11 -19.18
C VAL A 335 -12.08 3.97 -20.57
N CYS A 336 -12.35 2.87 -21.27
CA CYS A 336 -11.90 2.65 -22.65
C CYS A 336 -12.49 3.66 -23.64
N ASP A 337 -13.74 4.10 -23.41
CA ASP A 337 -14.43 5.07 -24.25
C ASP A 337 -13.95 6.53 -23.99
N VAL A 338 -13.20 6.78 -22.90
CA VAL A 338 -12.61 8.09 -22.58
C VAL A 338 -11.17 8.24 -23.12
N ASP A 339 -10.36 7.18 -23.07
CA ASP A 339 -8.97 7.19 -23.56
C ASP A 339 -8.86 6.93 -25.09
N GLY A 340 -9.98 6.80 -25.81
CA GLY A 340 -10.00 6.56 -27.25
C GLY A 340 -9.48 5.17 -27.67
N CYS A 341 -9.59 4.17 -26.79
CA CYS A 341 -9.07 2.82 -27.04
C CYS A 341 -9.90 2.10 -28.10
N GLU A 342 -9.32 1.81 -29.27
CA GLU A 342 -9.89 0.90 -30.26
C GLU A 342 -10.12 -0.47 -29.60
N ARG A 343 -11.37 -0.95 -29.60
CA ARG A 343 -11.79 -2.15 -28.84
C ARG A 343 -10.99 -3.41 -29.15
N SER A 344 -10.38 -3.49 -30.33
CA SER A 344 -9.47 -4.55 -30.79
C SER A 344 -8.11 -4.58 -30.07
N ARG A 345 -7.68 -3.49 -29.44
CA ARG A 345 -6.42 -3.39 -28.66
C ARG A 345 -6.63 -3.40 -27.15
N CYS A 346 -7.84 -3.14 -26.66
CA CYS A 346 -8.09 -3.04 -25.23
C CYS A 346 -7.95 -4.41 -24.51
N SER A 347 -7.99 -5.54 -25.23
CA SER A 347 -7.74 -6.89 -24.68
C SER A 347 -6.33 -7.11 -24.13
N ASP A 348 -5.32 -6.38 -24.64
CA ASP A 348 -3.95 -6.40 -24.09
C ASP A 348 -3.74 -5.35 -22.98
N HIS A 349 -4.76 -4.55 -22.66
CA HIS A 349 -4.63 -3.49 -21.68
C HIS A 349 -4.49 -4.09 -20.27
N PRO A 350 -3.47 -3.73 -19.45
CA PRO A 350 -3.26 -4.39 -18.16
C PRO A 350 -4.44 -4.26 -17.19
N LEU A 351 -5.21 -3.17 -17.31
CA LEU A 351 -6.43 -2.91 -16.54
C LEU A 351 -7.60 -3.85 -16.92
N LEU A 352 -7.53 -4.50 -18.08
CA LEU A 352 -8.49 -5.49 -18.57
C LEU A 352 -7.96 -6.94 -18.51
N ARG A 353 -6.81 -7.16 -17.85
CA ARG A 353 -6.30 -8.52 -17.56
C ARG A 353 -7.01 -9.18 -16.37
N PHE A 354 -7.66 -8.40 -15.51
CA PHE A 354 -8.35 -8.89 -14.31
C PHE A 354 -9.79 -8.33 -14.16
N PRO A 355 -10.67 -8.41 -15.18
CA PRO A 355 -12.06 -7.96 -15.07
C PRO A 355 -12.85 -8.73 -14.00
N GLN A 356 -12.43 -9.95 -13.67
CA GLN A 356 -12.97 -10.76 -12.58
C GLN A 356 -12.59 -10.26 -11.17
N PHE A 357 -11.74 -9.23 -11.02
CA PHE A 357 -11.42 -8.62 -9.72
C PHE A 357 -12.47 -7.58 -9.28
N TYR A 358 -13.74 -7.94 -9.45
CA TYR A 358 -14.91 -7.23 -8.93
C TYR A 358 -15.45 -8.00 -7.72
N LEU A 359 -15.64 -7.32 -6.59
CA LEU A 359 -16.17 -7.90 -5.37
C LEU A 359 -17.60 -7.39 -5.17
N ASP A 360 -18.61 -8.08 -5.70
CA ASP A 360 -20.00 -7.76 -5.38
C ASP A 360 -20.22 -7.86 -3.87
N PRO A 361 -20.59 -6.78 -3.15
CA PRO A 361 -20.66 -6.83 -1.69
C PRO A 361 -21.66 -7.86 -1.18
N LYS A 362 -22.75 -8.14 -1.90
CA LYS A 362 -23.80 -9.06 -1.46
C LYS A 362 -23.39 -10.51 -1.68
N GLN A 363 -22.74 -10.82 -2.80
CA GLN A 363 -22.15 -12.14 -3.03
C GLN A 363 -20.96 -12.39 -2.09
N TYR A 364 -20.13 -11.38 -1.81
CA TYR A 364 -19.05 -11.55 -0.85
C TYR A 364 -19.56 -11.63 0.59
N HIS A 365 -20.64 -10.93 0.96
CA HIS A 365 -21.35 -11.21 2.22
C HIS A 365 -21.88 -12.66 2.29
N LEU A 366 -22.36 -13.25 1.19
CA LEU A 366 -22.70 -14.69 1.13
C LEU A 366 -21.46 -15.57 1.36
N LYS A 367 -20.38 -15.35 0.59
CA LYS A 367 -19.13 -16.12 0.69
C LYS A 367 -18.51 -16.04 2.09
N ILE A 368 -18.42 -14.85 2.68
CA ILE A 368 -17.91 -14.65 4.05
C ILE A 368 -18.78 -15.41 5.04
N THR A 369 -20.12 -15.35 4.93
CA THR A 369 -21.00 -16.11 5.83
C THR A 369 -20.75 -17.62 5.72
N MET A 370 -20.56 -18.15 4.50
CA MET A 370 -20.20 -19.56 4.32
C MET A 370 -18.85 -19.90 4.97
N THR A 371 -17.83 -19.04 4.84
CA THR A 371 -16.52 -19.22 5.51
C THR A 371 -16.65 -19.21 7.03
N LEU A 372 -17.35 -18.24 7.62
CA LEU A 372 -17.53 -18.16 9.08
C LEU A 372 -18.32 -19.35 9.63
N LEU A 373 -19.38 -19.80 8.94
CA LEU A 373 -20.14 -21.00 9.33
C LEU A 373 -19.30 -22.28 9.20
N ARG A 374 -18.54 -22.44 8.11
CA ARG A 374 -17.62 -23.57 7.93
C ARG A 374 -16.56 -23.62 9.01
N PHE A 375 -15.97 -22.47 9.35
CA PHE A 375 -14.97 -22.34 10.41
C PHE A 375 -15.54 -22.68 11.79
N MET A 376 -16.76 -22.23 12.12
CA MET A 376 -17.37 -22.48 13.42
C MET A 376 -17.82 -23.94 13.65
N ILE A 377 -18.24 -24.68 12.61
CA ILE A 377 -18.74 -26.06 12.75
C ILE A 377 -17.72 -27.01 13.43
N PRO A 378 -16.42 -27.04 13.07
CA PRO A 378 -15.42 -27.83 13.78
C PRO A 378 -14.86 -27.14 15.03
N ASN A 379 -14.78 -25.80 15.07
CA ASN A 379 -14.08 -25.07 16.16
C ASN A 379 -14.96 -24.75 17.37
N LEU A 380 -16.29 -24.76 17.25
CA LEU A 380 -17.18 -24.81 18.40
C LEU A 380 -17.18 -26.24 18.94
N SER A 381 -16.72 -26.42 20.17
CA SER A 381 -16.38 -27.73 20.73
C SER A 381 -17.61 -28.60 21.02
N SER A 382 -17.65 -29.81 20.46
CA SER A 382 -18.51 -30.88 20.96
C SER A 382 -17.97 -31.39 22.31
N GLN A 383 -18.76 -31.26 23.38
CA GLN A 383 -18.45 -31.84 24.68
C GLN A 383 -18.36 -33.37 24.61
N GLY A 384 -17.17 -33.93 24.86
CA GLY A 384 -16.95 -35.36 25.07
C GLY A 384 -16.20 -36.10 23.96
N ASP A 385 -14.87 -36.00 23.95
CA ASP A 385 -13.93 -37.14 23.87
C ASP A 385 -12.46 -36.68 23.82
N ASP A 386 -11.92 -36.23 24.96
CA ASP A 386 -10.60 -36.68 25.42
C ASP A 386 -10.45 -36.43 26.93
N HIS A 387 -9.96 -37.43 27.68
CA HIS A 387 -9.95 -37.42 29.14
C HIS A 387 -8.69 -36.74 29.74
N HIS A 388 -7.88 -36.08 28.90
CA HIS A 388 -6.55 -35.57 29.26
C HIS A 388 -6.43 -34.06 29.53
N ILE A 389 -7.48 -33.25 29.36
CA ILE A 389 -7.45 -31.81 29.77
C ILE A 389 -7.67 -31.67 31.29
N THR A 390 -6.83 -32.34 32.07
CA THR A 390 -6.65 -32.02 33.50
C THR A 390 -5.41 -31.16 33.68
N SER A 391 -5.65 -29.91 34.12
CA SER A 391 -4.69 -28.81 34.36
C SER A 391 -4.29 -27.94 33.15
N ARG A 392 -4.03 -26.65 33.47
CA ARG A 392 -3.35 -25.58 32.68
C ARG A 392 -4.13 -24.67 31.72
N THR A 393 -5.46 -24.74 31.60
CA THR A 393 -6.29 -23.68 30.98
C THR A 393 -7.26 -23.00 31.97
N ARG A 394 -6.71 -22.45 33.06
CA ARG A 394 -7.45 -21.50 33.91
C ARG A 394 -7.60 -20.18 33.15
N ARG A 395 -8.81 -19.93 32.61
CA ARG A 395 -9.18 -18.83 31.69
C ARG A 395 -8.58 -19.00 30.28
N PRO A 396 -9.25 -18.52 29.21
CA PRO A 396 -8.59 -18.30 27.93
C PRO A 396 -7.58 -17.16 28.08
N CYS A 397 -6.29 -17.48 28.03
CA CYS A 397 -5.19 -16.52 28.24
C CYS A 397 -4.84 -15.69 26.99
N HIS A 398 -5.83 -15.38 26.16
CA HIS A 398 -5.65 -14.67 24.89
C HIS A 398 -6.65 -13.49 24.80
N ARG A 399 -6.38 -12.55 23.88
CA ARG A 399 -7.04 -11.24 23.83
C ARG A 399 -8.54 -11.36 23.54
N PRO A 400 -9.36 -10.34 23.90
CA PRO A 400 -10.53 -10.01 23.09
C PRO A 400 -10.05 -9.66 21.67
N GLY A 401 -10.67 -10.25 20.66
CA GLY A 401 -10.24 -10.23 19.27
C GLY A 401 -9.53 -11.52 18.84
N GLY A 402 -10.16 -12.23 17.90
CA GLY A 402 -9.66 -13.44 17.24
C GLY A 402 -10.70 -14.00 16.25
N PRO A 403 -10.37 -15.01 15.43
CA PRO A 403 -11.21 -15.45 14.33
C PRO A 403 -12.52 -16.11 14.80
N LEU A 404 -12.51 -16.78 15.96
CA LEU A 404 -13.71 -17.39 16.55
C LEU A 404 -14.64 -16.35 17.18
N GLU A 405 -14.09 -15.32 17.82
CA GLU A 405 -14.88 -14.21 18.37
C GLU A 405 -15.59 -13.48 17.23
N TYR A 406 -14.82 -13.08 16.20
CA TYR A 406 -15.33 -12.43 14.99
C TYR A 406 -16.39 -13.29 14.27
N ALA A 407 -16.15 -14.60 14.13
CA ALA A 407 -17.11 -15.50 13.52
C ALA A 407 -18.41 -15.58 14.34
N CYS A 408 -18.31 -15.75 15.66
CA CYS A 408 -19.46 -15.87 16.56
C CYS A 408 -20.32 -14.60 16.65
N THR A 409 -19.73 -13.40 16.52
CA THR A 409 -20.46 -12.12 16.55
C THR A 409 -21.05 -11.74 15.19
N HIS A 410 -20.26 -11.81 14.12
CA HIS A 410 -20.62 -11.17 12.84
C HIS A 410 -21.21 -12.11 11.78
N TRP A 411 -21.30 -13.43 11.98
CA TRP A 411 -21.85 -14.35 10.97
C TRP A 411 -23.24 -13.91 10.48
N ALA A 412 -24.11 -13.43 11.38
CA ALA A 412 -25.43 -12.95 11.01
C ALA A 412 -25.45 -11.54 10.40
N ASP A 413 -24.40 -10.73 10.62
CA ASP A 413 -24.24 -9.42 9.97
C ASP A 413 -23.93 -9.60 8.49
N HIS A 414 -23.01 -10.52 8.16
CA HIS A 414 -22.76 -10.92 6.78
C HIS A 414 -23.97 -11.64 6.18
N LEU A 415 -24.65 -12.52 6.95
CA LEU A 415 -25.88 -13.19 6.48
C LEU A 415 -26.95 -12.18 6.06
N GLN A 416 -27.30 -11.22 6.92
CA GLN A 416 -28.36 -10.23 6.64
C GLN A 416 -28.08 -9.38 5.39
N LEU A 417 -26.81 -9.10 5.10
CA LEU A 417 -26.38 -8.32 3.95
C LEU A 417 -26.13 -9.17 2.69
N SER A 418 -26.24 -10.50 2.80
CA SER A 418 -26.03 -11.43 1.70
C SER A 418 -27.28 -11.60 0.83
N SER A 419 -27.06 -11.62 -0.49
CA SER A 419 -28.02 -12.07 -1.49
C SER A 419 -27.29 -12.48 -2.75
N SER A 420 -27.84 -13.43 -3.51
CA SER A 420 -27.37 -13.72 -4.87
C SER A 420 -28.58 -13.95 -5.77
N ASP A 421 -28.46 -13.57 -7.04
CA ASP A 421 -29.43 -13.92 -8.10
C ASP A 421 -29.38 -15.44 -8.39
N GLU A 422 -28.25 -16.09 -8.07
CA GLU A 422 -28.11 -17.54 -8.15
C GLU A 422 -28.80 -18.22 -6.95
N GLN A 423 -30.04 -18.68 -7.18
CA GLN A 423 -30.83 -19.42 -6.19
C GLN A 423 -30.09 -20.62 -5.58
N GLN A 424 -29.10 -21.19 -6.28
CA GLN A 424 -28.32 -22.32 -5.80
C GLN A 424 -27.32 -21.93 -4.71
N GLU A 425 -26.70 -20.75 -4.79
CA GLU A 425 -25.84 -20.22 -3.72
C GLU A 425 -26.66 -19.95 -2.45
N VAL A 426 -27.84 -19.34 -2.60
CA VAL A 426 -28.76 -19.04 -1.50
C VAL A 426 -29.22 -20.33 -0.80
N ARG A 427 -29.49 -21.41 -1.55
CA ARG A 427 -29.81 -22.73 -1.00
C ARG A 427 -28.60 -23.36 -0.28
N ALA A 428 -27.41 -23.33 -0.88
CA ALA A 428 -26.21 -23.87 -0.26
C ALA A 428 -25.84 -23.15 1.05
N LEU A 429 -26.05 -21.83 1.13
CA LEU A 429 -25.93 -21.08 2.38
C LEU A 429 -27.02 -21.46 3.39
N ALA A 430 -28.26 -21.68 2.95
CA ALA A 430 -29.34 -22.13 3.83
C ALA A 430 -29.10 -23.53 4.40
N ASP A 431 -28.61 -24.48 3.59
CA ASP A 431 -28.19 -25.81 4.04
C ASP A 431 -27.04 -25.71 5.06
N MET A 432 -26.06 -24.84 4.82
CA MET A 432 -24.94 -24.59 5.75
C MET A 432 -25.42 -23.98 7.07
N LEU A 433 -26.36 -23.03 7.03
CA LEU A 433 -26.97 -22.42 8.21
C LEU A 433 -27.81 -23.42 8.99
N ALA A 434 -28.66 -24.21 8.32
CA ALA A 434 -29.45 -25.27 8.93
C ALA A 434 -28.54 -26.32 9.60
N ARG A 435 -27.42 -26.68 8.96
CA ARG A 435 -26.40 -27.57 9.52
C ARG A 435 -25.73 -26.97 10.77
N PHE A 436 -25.27 -25.72 10.71
CA PHE A 436 -24.68 -25.02 11.85
C PHE A 436 -25.64 -24.95 13.05
N LEU A 437 -26.89 -24.51 12.82
CA LEU A 437 -27.90 -24.40 13.87
C LEU A 437 -28.20 -25.76 14.53
N LYS A 438 -28.23 -26.84 13.74
CA LYS A 438 -28.42 -28.22 14.20
C LYS A 438 -27.24 -28.77 14.98
N GLU A 439 -26.02 -28.60 14.47
CA GLU A 439 -24.81 -29.25 14.98
C GLU A 439 -24.10 -28.45 16.07
N ARG A 440 -24.23 -27.11 16.08
CA ARG A 440 -23.49 -26.19 16.96
C ARG A 440 -24.29 -25.01 17.52
N GLY A 441 -25.58 -24.89 17.24
CA GLY A 441 -26.38 -23.72 17.68
C GLY A 441 -26.39 -23.49 19.19
N LYS A 442 -26.26 -24.55 20.00
CA LYS A 442 -26.12 -24.46 21.46
C LYS A 442 -24.70 -24.06 21.88
N ASP A 443 -23.69 -24.71 21.31
CA ASP A 443 -22.29 -24.46 21.65
C ASP A 443 -21.88 -23.01 21.28
N TRP A 444 -22.44 -22.45 20.21
CA TRP A 444 -22.36 -21.02 19.89
C TRP A 444 -22.94 -20.14 20.99
N LEU A 445 -24.10 -20.49 21.56
CA LEU A 445 -24.74 -19.72 22.63
C LEU A 445 -23.94 -19.80 23.95
N ASP A 446 -23.39 -20.96 24.28
CA ASP A 446 -22.53 -21.14 25.46
C ASP A 446 -21.20 -20.37 25.31
N VAL A 447 -20.62 -20.32 24.11
CA VAL A 447 -19.46 -19.49 23.79
C VAL A 447 -19.79 -17.99 23.89
N ILE A 448 -20.90 -17.54 23.30
CA ILE A 448 -21.38 -16.15 23.41
C ILE A 448 -21.69 -15.75 24.85
N SER A 449 -22.19 -16.68 25.67
CA SER A 449 -22.34 -16.51 27.12
C SER A 449 -21.00 -16.36 27.84
N THR A 450 -19.98 -17.12 27.43
CA THR A 450 -18.62 -17.05 27.97
C THR A 450 -17.91 -15.73 27.63
N TYR A 451 -18.25 -15.10 26.51
CA TYR A 451 -17.80 -13.75 26.14
C TYR A 451 -18.64 -12.61 26.75
N GLU A 452 -19.65 -12.90 27.58
CA GLU A 452 -20.63 -11.94 28.13
C GLU A 452 -21.51 -11.22 27.08
N LEU A 453 -21.46 -11.64 25.81
CA LEU A 453 -22.15 -10.99 24.68
C LEU A 453 -23.62 -11.42 24.49
N LEU A 454 -24.25 -12.02 25.51
CA LEU A 454 -25.66 -12.44 25.47
C LEU A 454 -26.66 -11.36 25.01
N PRO A 455 -26.51 -10.05 25.33
CA PRO A 455 -27.40 -9.02 24.79
C PRO A 455 -27.36 -8.95 23.26
N GLN A 456 -26.17 -9.08 22.67
CA GLN A 456 -25.95 -9.02 21.21
C GLN A 456 -26.50 -10.28 20.50
N SER A 457 -26.49 -11.43 21.18
CA SER A 457 -27.00 -12.72 20.64
C SER A 457 -28.44 -12.64 20.10
N ARG A 458 -29.29 -11.79 20.71
CA ARG A 458 -30.67 -11.55 20.25
C ARG A 458 -30.68 -10.96 18.85
N HIS A 459 -29.85 -9.94 18.61
CA HIS A 459 -29.71 -9.30 17.31
C HIS A 459 -29.11 -10.23 16.26
N VAL A 460 -28.17 -11.11 16.62
CA VAL A 460 -27.64 -12.14 15.70
C VAL A 460 -28.78 -13.03 15.19
N ILE A 461 -29.68 -13.50 16.06
CA ILE A 461 -30.82 -14.33 15.66
C ILE A 461 -31.90 -13.53 14.90
N GLU A 462 -32.14 -12.27 15.26
CA GLU A 462 -33.06 -11.37 14.54
C GLU A 462 -32.58 -11.10 13.10
N LYS A 463 -31.28 -10.93 12.90
CA LYS A 463 -30.64 -10.77 11.58
C LYS A 463 -30.78 -12.04 10.73
N ALA A 464 -30.53 -13.22 11.32
CA ALA A 464 -30.70 -14.50 10.63
C ALA A 464 -32.17 -14.80 10.24
N ASP A 465 -33.14 -14.53 11.12
CA ASP A 465 -34.57 -14.68 10.81
C ASP A 465 -35.05 -13.63 9.79
N THR A 466 -34.47 -12.42 9.79
CA THR A 466 -34.73 -11.39 8.77
C THR A 466 -34.29 -11.86 7.38
N TRP A 467 -33.06 -12.38 7.25
CA TRP A 467 -32.55 -12.95 6.00
C TRP A 467 -33.38 -14.13 5.51
N ARG A 468 -33.77 -15.03 6.42
CA ARG A 468 -34.64 -16.16 6.12
C ARG A 468 -35.96 -15.68 5.49
N ARG A 469 -36.62 -14.70 6.11
CA ARG A 469 -37.89 -14.13 5.60
C ARG A 469 -37.73 -13.52 4.21
N SER A 470 -36.66 -12.77 3.95
CA SER A 470 -36.45 -12.15 2.63
C SER A 470 -36.14 -13.15 1.51
N HIS A 471 -35.66 -14.35 1.85
CA HIS A 471 -35.37 -15.42 0.88
C HIS A 471 -36.39 -16.58 0.91
N SER A 472 -37.51 -16.43 1.62
CA SER A 472 -38.53 -17.47 1.82
C SER A 472 -39.17 -18.02 0.53
N SER A 473 -39.09 -17.30 -0.59
CA SER A 473 -39.50 -17.76 -1.93
C SER A 473 -38.46 -18.65 -2.64
N THR A 474 -37.20 -18.60 -2.21
CA THR A 474 -36.07 -19.37 -2.79
C THR A 474 -35.80 -20.65 -2.00
N LEU A 475 -36.08 -20.63 -0.69
CA LEU A 475 -36.03 -21.76 0.23
C LEU A 475 -37.16 -22.76 -0.05
N SER A 476 -36.95 -24.04 0.30
CA SER A 476 -38.04 -25.00 0.40
C SER A 476 -38.82 -24.78 1.70
N SER A 477 -40.14 -25.02 1.69
CA SER A 477 -40.99 -24.83 2.88
C SER A 477 -40.54 -25.65 4.10
N SER A 478 -39.92 -26.81 3.87
CA SER A 478 -39.33 -27.65 4.92
C SER A 478 -38.06 -27.04 5.54
N MET A 479 -37.20 -26.44 4.72
CA MET A 479 -35.99 -25.76 5.21
C MET A 479 -36.31 -24.43 5.90
N ASP A 480 -37.28 -23.67 5.38
CA ASP A 480 -37.72 -22.41 5.99
C ASP A 480 -38.26 -22.61 7.41
N GLU A 481 -39.21 -23.54 7.58
CA GLU A 481 -39.75 -23.88 8.91
C GLU A 481 -38.70 -24.53 9.81
N TYR A 482 -37.75 -25.31 9.28
CA TYR A 482 -36.67 -25.88 10.08
C TYR A 482 -35.74 -24.81 10.68
N ILE A 483 -35.24 -23.89 9.85
CA ILE A 483 -34.38 -22.79 10.31
C ILE A 483 -35.15 -21.92 11.31
N LYS A 484 -36.40 -21.57 11.02
CA LYS A 484 -37.32 -20.84 11.90
C LYS A 484 -37.50 -21.55 13.26
N GLN A 485 -37.63 -22.87 13.27
CA GLN A 485 -37.73 -23.67 14.50
C GLN A 485 -36.45 -23.59 15.33
N GLN A 486 -35.27 -23.81 14.72
CA GLN A 486 -33.99 -23.74 15.45
C GLN A 486 -33.72 -22.34 16.04
N LEU A 487 -33.94 -21.28 15.26
CA LEU A 487 -33.80 -19.90 15.74
C LEU A 487 -34.74 -19.58 16.91
N ASN A 488 -35.95 -20.14 16.92
CA ASN A 488 -36.89 -19.99 18.05
C ASN A 488 -36.48 -20.79 19.30
N ILE A 489 -35.83 -21.95 19.14
CA ILE A 489 -35.22 -22.68 20.27
C ILE A 489 -34.15 -21.79 20.92
N LEU A 490 -33.22 -21.24 20.14
CA LEU A 490 -32.15 -20.37 20.65
C LEU A 490 -32.68 -19.10 21.33
N ARG A 491 -33.72 -18.46 20.76
CA ARG A 491 -34.45 -17.35 21.43
C ARG A 491 -34.97 -17.75 22.81
N SER A 492 -35.60 -18.92 22.92
CA SER A 492 -36.14 -19.40 24.20
C SER A 492 -35.05 -19.62 25.25
N SER A 493 -33.88 -20.13 24.83
CA SER A 493 -32.71 -20.28 25.69
C SER A 493 -32.20 -18.93 26.20
N ILE A 494 -31.98 -17.95 25.31
CA ILE A 494 -31.51 -16.60 25.70
C ILE A 494 -32.49 -15.87 26.63
N ILE A 495 -33.80 -16.09 26.47
CA ILE A 495 -34.81 -15.53 27.38
C ILE A 495 -34.70 -16.20 28.77
N SER A 496 -34.50 -17.52 28.82
CA SER A 496 -34.28 -18.24 30.09
C SER A 496 -32.97 -17.87 30.80
N SER A 497 -31.96 -17.37 30.08
CA SER A 497 -30.70 -16.84 30.64
C SER A 497 -30.83 -15.50 31.37
N GLY A 498 -31.94 -14.76 31.16
CA GLY A 498 -32.41 -13.71 32.08
C GLY A 498 -31.56 -12.46 32.31
N LEU A 499 -31.45 -11.56 31.30
CA LEU A 499 -31.04 -10.15 31.52
C LEU A 499 -31.92 -9.13 30.73
N PRO A 500 -32.10 -7.90 31.29
CA PRO A 500 -32.86 -6.81 30.67
C PRO A 500 -32.04 -6.03 29.62
N GLY A 501 -32.70 -5.11 28.90
CA GLY A 501 -32.08 -4.28 27.85
C GLY A 501 -31.25 -3.10 28.38
N VAL A 502 -30.31 -2.63 27.55
CA VAL A 502 -29.40 -1.51 27.83
C VAL A 502 -29.66 -0.37 26.84
N VAL A 503 -29.52 0.87 27.30
CA VAL A 503 -29.70 2.12 26.53
C VAL A 503 -28.33 2.64 26.06
N PRO A 504 -28.19 3.24 24.87
CA PRO A 504 -26.92 3.84 24.42
C PRO A 504 -26.52 5.07 25.26
N ASP A 505 -25.22 5.31 25.40
CA ASP A 505 -24.65 6.46 26.13
C ASP A 505 -23.93 7.42 25.15
N GLU A 506 -24.01 8.74 25.38
CA GLU A 506 -23.62 9.77 24.40
C GLU A 506 -22.22 10.39 24.62
N HIS A 507 -21.60 10.86 23.53
CA HIS A 507 -20.31 11.56 23.55
C HIS A 507 -20.39 13.00 24.08
N ASN A 508 -19.33 13.46 24.78
CA ASN A 508 -18.87 14.86 24.66
C ASN A 508 -17.40 15.11 25.09
N PRO A 509 -16.51 15.62 24.21
CA PRO A 509 -15.13 16.02 24.57
C PRO A 509 -14.99 17.51 24.92
N ARG A 510 -13.80 17.96 25.37
CA ARG A 510 -13.41 19.38 25.51
C ARG A 510 -11.95 19.66 25.07
N PRO A 511 -11.62 20.83 24.48
CA PRO A 511 -10.30 21.10 23.87
C PRO A 511 -9.43 22.14 24.63
N VAL A 512 -8.10 22.15 24.39
CA VAL A 512 -7.18 23.27 24.75
C VAL A 512 -6.06 23.49 23.71
N GLN A 513 -6.12 24.68 23.10
CA GLN A 513 -5.16 25.60 22.42
C GLN A 513 -3.63 25.33 22.25
N SER A 514 -3.07 25.95 21.20
CA SER A 514 -1.63 26.13 20.80
C SER A 514 -1.07 27.52 21.26
N PRO A 515 0.19 28.01 20.98
CA PRO A 515 0.69 28.40 19.61
C PRO A 515 2.25 28.51 19.35
N ALA A 516 2.64 28.98 18.13
CA ALA A 516 3.90 29.67 17.69
C ALA A 516 5.29 28.96 17.77
N THR A 517 6.16 28.77 16.75
CA THR A 517 6.80 29.58 15.65
C THR A 517 8.00 30.46 16.10
N HIS A 518 9.21 30.47 15.50
CA HIS A 518 9.62 31.05 14.17
C HIS A 518 11.14 30.74 13.79
N PRO A 519 11.82 31.27 12.72
CA PRO A 519 12.46 30.39 11.69
C PRO A 519 13.94 30.68 11.23
N ASP A 520 14.36 30.03 10.11
CA ASP A 520 15.37 30.43 9.07
C ASP A 520 16.88 30.56 9.43
N THR A 521 17.91 30.44 8.55
CA THR A 521 18.17 29.93 7.16
C THR A 521 19.71 29.58 7.09
N ALA A 522 20.52 29.40 6.02
CA ALA A 522 20.45 29.54 4.55
C ALA A 522 21.32 28.48 3.78
N SER A 523 22.27 28.89 2.92
CA SER A 523 22.88 28.13 1.78
C SER A 523 24.27 28.64 1.30
N ARG A 524 25.12 27.78 0.69
CA ARG A 524 26.09 28.08 -0.43
C ARG A 524 26.76 26.81 -1.01
N GLU A 525 27.57 26.92 -2.08
CA GLU A 525 27.60 25.94 -3.22
C GLU A 525 28.90 25.11 -3.51
N ASN A 526 28.76 24.08 -4.37
CA ASN A 526 29.65 23.37 -5.35
C ASN A 526 31.18 23.71 -5.49
N PRO A 527 32.10 22.84 -6.02
CA PRO A 527 31.91 21.85 -7.10
C PRO A 527 32.61 20.46 -6.89
N SER A 528 32.79 19.70 -8.00
CA SER A 528 33.15 18.26 -8.13
C SER A 528 34.59 17.93 -8.58
N VAL A 529 35.05 16.69 -8.35
CA VAL A 529 36.29 16.08 -8.90
C VAL A 529 36.01 14.65 -9.43
N ARG A 530 36.91 14.03 -10.23
CA ARG A 530 36.70 12.76 -10.97
C ARG A 530 37.29 11.50 -10.29
N LEU A 531 36.72 10.33 -10.61
CA LEU A 531 37.08 9.01 -10.06
C LEU A 531 37.56 8.03 -11.14
N GLU A 532 38.85 7.68 -11.15
CA GLU A 532 39.41 6.70 -12.10
C GLU A 532 39.98 5.43 -11.43
N GLU A 533 40.43 5.49 -10.17
CA GLU A 533 41.03 4.33 -9.45
C GLU A 533 40.02 3.27 -8.92
N TRP A 534 38.71 3.48 -9.03
CA TRP A 534 37.75 2.61 -8.31
C TRP A 534 37.57 1.21 -8.95
N PRO A 535 37.67 0.10 -8.20
CA PRO A 535 37.52 -1.26 -8.74
C PRO A 535 36.18 -1.50 -9.43
N CYS A 536 36.19 -2.11 -10.61
CA CYS A 536 35.01 -2.31 -11.46
C CYS A 536 33.87 -3.07 -10.75
N TRP A 537 34.18 -4.07 -9.93
CA TRP A 537 33.23 -4.88 -9.15
C TRP A 537 32.68 -4.19 -7.89
N LEU A 538 33.12 -2.95 -7.59
CA LEU A 538 32.57 -2.08 -6.56
C LEU A 538 31.89 -0.83 -7.16
N ARG A 539 31.74 -0.73 -8.48
CA ARG A 539 31.01 0.39 -9.12
C ARG A 539 29.50 0.13 -9.08
N PRO A 540 28.66 1.12 -8.74
CA PRO A 540 27.22 0.99 -8.88
C PRO A 540 26.82 0.88 -10.37
N PRO A 541 25.67 0.23 -10.69
CA PRO A 541 25.27 0.01 -12.07
C PRO A 541 24.59 1.26 -12.64
N SER A 542 25.39 2.04 -13.37
CA SER A 542 25.09 3.38 -13.89
C SER A 542 24.89 4.44 -12.80
N PRO A 543 25.37 5.69 -13.01
CA PRO A 543 24.97 6.79 -12.16
C PRO A 543 23.48 7.12 -12.40
N PRO A 544 22.75 7.65 -11.40
CA PRO A 544 21.56 8.45 -11.72
C PRO A 544 22.02 9.65 -12.56
N CYS A 545 21.38 9.89 -13.71
CA CYS A 545 21.74 11.03 -14.57
C CYS A 545 21.45 12.35 -13.85
N VAL A 546 22.51 12.99 -13.34
CA VAL A 546 22.50 14.40 -12.88
C VAL A 546 22.82 15.35 -14.06
N GLN A 547 22.61 14.87 -15.27
CA GLN A 547 22.32 15.69 -16.45
C GLN A 547 20.94 15.31 -16.94
N MET A 548 19.96 16.17 -16.68
CA MET A 548 18.81 16.30 -17.57
C MET A 548 19.23 17.20 -18.73
N PRO A 549 18.68 17.03 -19.95
CA PRO A 549 18.81 18.05 -20.98
C PRO A 549 18.17 19.35 -20.48
N GLU A 550 18.76 20.49 -20.79
CA GLU A 550 18.01 21.74 -20.75
C GLU A 550 16.90 21.68 -21.82
N PRO A 551 15.68 22.17 -21.52
CA PRO A 551 14.63 22.24 -22.51
C PRO A 551 14.90 23.43 -23.44
N ASP A 552 15.64 23.17 -24.52
CA ASP A 552 16.02 24.12 -25.55
C ASP A 552 14.80 24.57 -26.39
N PHE A 553 13.88 25.32 -25.77
CA PHE A 553 12.75 25.98 -26.41
C PHE A 553 13.20 27.29 -27.09
N GLN A 554 14.18 27.19 -27.98
CA GLN A 554 14.47 28.27 -28.92
C GLN A 554 13.39 28.30 -30.01
N ALA A 555 12.41 29.18 -29.83
CA ALA A 555 11.44 29.48 -30.86
C ALA A 555 12.12 30.20 -32.03
N VAL A 556 12.12 29.57 -33.21
CA VAL A 556 12.50 30.20 -34.48
C VAL A 556 11.35 29.97 -35.47
N PRO A 557 10.82 31.02 -36.12
CA PRO A 557 9.69 30.88 -37.04
C PRO A 557 10.13 30.37 -38.41
N GLY A 558 9.21 29.75 -39.16
CA GLY A 558 9.32 29.72 -40.62
C GLY A 558 9.19 31.15 -41.19
N PRO A 559 9.68 31.45 -42.41
CA PRO A 559 9.12 30.76 -43.58
C PRO A 559 10.03 30.63 -44.85
N TRP A 560 9.43 30.07 -45.91
CA TRP A 560 9.69 30.30 -47.36
C TRP A 560 11.05 29.97 -48.04
N LEU A 561 10.92 29.11 -49.07
CA LEU A 561 11.52 29.17 -50.43
C LEU A 561 13.02 28.88 -50.71
N SER A 562 13.22 28.23 -51.87
CA SER A 562 14.42 28.16 -52.73
C SER A 562 15.69 27.46 -52.19
N SER A 563 16.48 26.74 -52.99
CA SER A 563 16.29 26.28 -54.39
C SER A 563 17.29 25.16 -54.75
N ASP A 564 16.89 24.32 -55.72
CA ASP A 564 17.71 23.59 -56.72
C ASP A 564 19.01 22.86 -56.32
N SER A 565 18.98 21.52 -56.39
CA SER A 565 19.79 20.68 -57.32
C SER A 565 19.96 19.23 -56.81
N SER A 566 20.11 18.17 -57.62
CA SER A 566 19.63 17.85 -58.98
C SER A 566 20.05 16.41 -59.34
N ALA A 567 19.10 15.47 -59.51
CA ALA A 567 19.22 14.15 -60.18
C ALA A 567 17.90 13.37 -59.89
N THR A 568 17.00 13.06 -60.85
CA THR A 568 17.07 12.02 -61.91
C THR A 568 17.29 10.61 -61.33
N LEU A 569 16.42 9.61 -61.55
CA LEU A 569 15.61 9.29 -62.75
C LEU A 569 14.21 8.71 -62.40
N GLU A 570 13.29 8.76 -63.37
CA GLU A 570 12.31 7.75 -63.87
C GLU A 570 11.61 6.74 -62.89
N GLU A 571 10.35 6.30 -63.07
CA GLU A 571 9.43 6.39 -64.22
C GLU A 571 7.93 6.20 -63.84
N SER A 572 7.02 6.37 -64.82
CA SER A 572 5.62 5.86 -64.89
C SER A 572 4.52 6.38 -63.93
N MET A 573 3.67 7.25 -64.50
CA MET A 573 2.20 7.33 -64.27
C MET A 573 1.48 6.24 -65.16
N PRO A 574 0.13 6.06 -65.20
CA PRO A 574 -0.97 6.96 -64.79
C PRO A 574 -2.23 6.34 -64.11
N GLY A 575 -3.14 7.22 -63.66
CA GLY A 575 -4.59 6.95 -63.51
C GLY A 575 -5.07 6.42 -62.14
N ILE A 576 -6.35 6.50 -61.77
CA ILE A 576 -7.54 7.06 -62.46
C ILE A 576 -8.35 7.95 -61.49
N SER A 577 -9.16 8.84 -62.05
CA SER A 577 -9.98 9.88 -61.42
C SER A 577 -11.33 9.43 -60.84
N ARG A 578 -11.74 10.06 -59.72
CA ARG A 578 -13.14 10.29 -59.26
C ARG A 578 -14.00 9.01 -59.02
N GLU A 579 -15.24 9.05 -58.50
CA GLU A 579 -16.18 10.11 -58.09
C GLU A 579 -17.05 9.57 -56.93
N GLY A 580 -17.68 10.41 -56.09
CA GLY A 580 -18.53 9.98 -54.98
C GLY A 580 -18.59 10.98 -53.82
#